data_AF-A0A1T4M412-F1
#
_entry.id   AF-A0A1T4M412-F1
#
_cell.length_a   1.000
_cell.length_b   1.000
_cell.length_c   1.000
_cell.angle_alpha   90.00
_cell.angle_beta   90.00
_cell.angle_gamma   90.00
#
_symmetry.space_group_name_H-M   'P 1'
#
loop_
_entity.id
_entity.type
_entity.pdbx_description
1 polymer ?
#
loop_
_entity_poly.entity_id
_entity_poly.type
_entity_poly.pdbx_seq_one_letter_code
_entity_poly.pdbx_strand_id
1 'polypeptide(L)'
;MREILEFLNKKVQKDKKKLKLYKLLDDMFSLLIAILNISAIVLASIALSILSKEKPNNVQNTGLNSYWNIVILATFIILSFFLNLFIAVYRYNTHSTLYKKIYNTISYLQIKYNAGQISSETMEQILDALWKQATTRKKIVIGAVLKSELTNSGK
;
A
#
# COMPACT_ATOMS: atom_id res chain seq x y z
N MET A 1 16.76 -13.52 -19.94
CA MET A 1 15.61 -13.07 -19.14
C MET A 1 14.50 -14.12 -19.03
N ARG A 2 14.15 -14.83 -20.12
CA ARG A 2 13.03 -15.81 -20.14
C ARG A 2 13.06 -16.87 -19.04
N GLU A 3 14.20 -17.53 -18.79
CA GLU A 3 14.27 -18.60 -17.79
C GLU A 3 13.97 -18.13 -16.36
N ILE A 4 14.55 -16.99 -15.94
CA ILE A 4 14.27 -16.37 -14.64
C ILE A 4 12.79 -15.95 -14.53
N LEU A 5 12.26 -15.33 -15.59
CA LEU A 5 10.86 -14.91 -15.65
C LEU A 5 9.91 -16.11 -15.58
N GLU A 6 10.20 -17.20 -16.28
CA GLU A 6 9.39 -18.42 -16.29
C GLU A 6 9.41 -19.12 -14.93
N PHE A 7 10.56 -19.22 -14.26
CA PHE A 7 10.67 -19.79 -12.91
C PHE A 7 9.83 -18.99 -11.90
N LEU A 8 10.00 -17.67 -11.87
CA LEU A 8 9.24 -16.81 -10.96
C LEU A 8 7.75 -16.78 -11.33
N ASN A 9 7.40 -16.81 -12.61
CA ASN A 9 6.00 -16.86 -13.05
C ASN A 9 5.33 -18.16 -12.59
N LYS A 10 5.99 -19.32 -12.67
CA LYS A 10 5.46 -20.58 -12.12
C LYS A 10 5.14 -20.46 -10.62
N LYS A 11 6.02 -19.83 -9.84
CA LYS A 11 5.80 -19.59 -8.40
C LYS A 11 4.63 -18.62 -8.16
N VAL A 12 4.52 -17.55 -8.94
CA VAL A 12 3.39 -16.59 -8.90
C VAL A 12 2.07 -17.27 -9.25
N GLN A 13 2.03 -18.11 -10.29
CA GLN A 13 0.82 -18.85 -10.66
C GLN A 13 0.39 -19.83 -9.58
N LYS A 14 1.35 -20.51 -8.92
CA LYS A 14 1.07 -21.40 -7.78
C LYS A 14 0.40 -20.66 -6.62
N ASP A 15 0.88 -19.45 -6.31
CA ASP A 15 0.35 -18.63 -5.21
C ASP A 15 -0.80 -17.69 -5.66
N LYS A 16 -1.24 -17.75 -6.93
CA LYS A 16 -2.11 -16.74 -7.56
C LYS A 16 -3.41 -16.45 -6.81
N LYS A 17 -4.11 -17.50 -6.36
CA LYS A 17 -5.39 -17.33 -5.63
C LYS A 17 -5.16 -16.56 -4.32
N LYS A 18 -4.12 -16.94 -3.57
CA LYS A 18 -3.74 -16.29 -2.31
C LYS A 18 -3.33 -14.84 -2.56
N LEU A 19 -2.47 -14.59 -3.55
CA LEU A 19 -2.01 -13.23 -3.87
C LEU A 19 -3.16 -12.33 -4.35
N LYS A 20 -4.09 -12.86 -5.15
CA LYS A 20 -5.27 -12.12 -5.60
C LYS A 20 -6.20 -11.77 -4.45
N LEU A 21 -6.45 -12.70 -3.52
CA LEU A 21 -7.26 -12.45 -2.34
C LEU A 21 -6.62 -11.38 -1.45
N TYR A 22 -5.32 -11.49 -1.17
CA TYR A 22 -4.61 -10.49 -0.39
C TYR A 22 -4.66 -9.10 -1.02
N LYS A 23 -4.46 -9.02 -2.33
CA LYS A 23 -4.55 -7.74 -3.05
C LYS A 23 -5.95 -7.15 -2.93
N LEU A 24 -6.99 -7.96 -3.15
CA LEU A 24 -8.38 -7.52 -3.04
C LEU A 24 -8.71 -7.02 -1.63
N LEU A 25 -8.26 -7.73 -0.59
CA LEU A 25 -8.42 -7.29 0.80
C LEU A 25 -7.68 -5.96 1.06
N ASP A 26 -6.43 -5.82 0.60
CA ASP A 26 -5.64 -4.58 0.78
C ASP A 26 -6.30 -3.38 0.08
N ASP A 27 -6.81 -3.57 -1.14
CA ASP A 27 -7.55 -2.56 -1.90
C ASP A 27 -8.87 -2.20 -1.20
N MET A 28 -9.63 -3.20 -0.71
CA MET A 28 -10.88 -2.98 0.04
C MET A 28 -10.66 -2.22 1.35
N PHE A 29 -9.65 -2.59 2.15
CA PHE A 29 -9.32 -1.87 3.38
C PHE A 29 -8.89 -0.43 3.09
N SER A 30 -8.10 -0.22 2.03
CA SER A 30 -7.70 1.12 1.61
C SER A 30 -8.90 2.00 1.24
N LEU A 31 -9.87 1.44 0.50
CA LEU A 31 -11.11 2.13 0.15
C LEU A 31 -11.99 2.40 1.38
N LEU A 32 -12.11 1.43 2.29
CA LEU A 32 -12.90 1.56 3.52
C LEU A 32 -12.30 2.65 4.44
N ILE A 33 -10.97 2.70 4.58
CA ILE A 33 -10.28 3.76 5.31
C ILE A 33 -10.52 5.12 4.65
N ALA A 34 -10.50 5.21 3.32
CA ALA A 34 -10.78 6.46 2.60
C ALA A 34 -12.22 6.94 2.86
N ILE A 35 -13.21 6.05 2.77
CA ILE A 35 -14.62 6.36 3.05
C ILE A 35 -14.79 6.82 4.50
N LEU A 36 -14.22 6.09 5.48
CA LEU A 36 -14.30 6.46 6.90
C LEU A 36 -13.70 7.84 7.17
N ASN A 37 -12.57 8.15 6.56
CA ASN A 37 -11.94 9.46 6.68
C ASN A 37 -12.82 10.58 6.11
N ILE A 38 -13.38 10.40 4.91
CA ILE A 38 -14.29 11.39 4.30
C ILE A 38 -15.53 11.57 5.18
N SER A 39 -16.14 10.47 5.62
CA SER A 39 -17.30 10.51 6.52
C SER A 39 -17.01 11.25 7.82
N ALA A 40 -15.83 11.06 8.41
CA ALA A 40 -15.43 11.75 9.63
C ALA A 40 -15.34 13.28 9.41
N ILE A 41 -14.80 13.74 8.27
CA ILE A 41 -14.76 15.16 7.91
C ILE A 41 -16.16 15.73 7.74
N VAL A 42 -17.05 15.00 7.05
CA VAL A 42 -18.44 15.42 6.85
C VAL A 42 -19.16 15.56 8.19
N LEU A 43 -19.03 14.57 9.08
CA LEU A 43 -19.63 14.60 10.41
C LEU A 43 -19.07 15.74 11.26
N ALA A 44 -17.76 15.96 11.24
CA ALA A 44 -17.13 17.07 11.95
C ALA A 44 -17.62 18.44 11.43
N SER A 45 -17.77 18.58 10.12
CA SER A 45 -18.27 19.79 9.47
C SER A 45 -19.74 20.06 9.83
N ILE A 46 -20.58 19.02 9.85
CA ILE A 46 -21.99 19.12 10.28
C ILE A 46 -22.05 19.53 11.75
N ALA A 47 -21.28 18.89 12.62
CA ALA A 47 -21.24 19.22 14.05
C ALA A 47 -20.83 20.67 14.30
N LEU A 48 -19.77 21.15 13.62
CA LEU A 48 -19.33 22.56 13.66
C LEU A 48 -20.42 23.52 13.17
N SER A 49 -21.15 23.17 12.11
CA SER A 49 -22.23 24.00 11.56
C SER A 49 -23.41 24.13 12.53
N ILE A 50 -23.81 23.02 13.17
CA ILE A 50 -24.86 23.01 14.19
C ILE A 50 -24.42 23.87 15.40
N LEU A 51 -23.20 23.65 15.91
CA LEU A 51 -22.66 24.42 17.03
C LEU A 51 -22.56 25.92 16.75
N SER A 52 -22.18 26.29 15.52
CA SER A 52 -22.02 27.70 15.15
C SER A 52 -23.36 28.44 15.06
N LYS A 53 -24.45 27.71 14.82
CA LYS A 53 -25.82 28.26 14.79
C LYS A 53 -26.42 28.40 16.20
N GLU A 54 -26.10 27.49 17.12
CA GLU A 54 -26.54 27.55 18.52
C GLU A 54 -25.66 28.44 19.40
N LYS A 55 -25.44 29.71 18.98
CA LYS A 55 -24.67 30.68 19.79
C LYS A 55 -25.08 30.60 21.26
N PRO A 56 -24.13 30.45 22.21
CA PRO A 56 -24.45 30.32 23.63
C PRO A 56 -24.87 31.69 24.17
N ASN A 57 -26.09 32.10 23.86
CA ASN A 57 -26.64 33.35 24.37
C ASN A 57 -27.07 33.21 25.84
N ASN A 58 -27.04 32.01 26.45
CA ASN A 58 -27.48 31.82 27.85
C ASN A 58 -27.04 30.50 28.55
N VAL A 59 -25.90 29.89 28.22
CA VAL A 59 -25.55 28.57 28.78
C VAL A 59 -24.44 28.68 29.85
N GLN A 60 -24.75 28.22 31.07
CA GLN A 60 -23.81 28.03 32.19
C GLN A 60 -22.51 27.34 31.75
N ASN A 61 -21.42 27.49 32.53
CA ASN A 61 -20.06 26.97 32.28
C ASN A 61 -19.97 25.57 31.62
N THR A 62 -20.92 24.68 31.89
CA THR A 62 -21.04 23.35 31.27
C THR A 62 -21.24 23.36 29.75
N GLY A 63 -21.96 24.34 29.19
CA GLY A 63 -22.15 24.48 27.74
C GLY A 63 -20.91 24.99 27.01
N LEU A 64 -20.12 25.84 27.67
CA LEU A 64 -18.85 26.37 27.16
C LEU A 64 -17.77 25.29 27.06
N ASN A 65 -17.69 24.40 28.06
CA ASN A 65 -16.77 23.27 28.05
C ASN A 65 -17.13 22.25 26.96
N SER A 66 -18.43 21.94 26.80
CA SER A 66 -18.90 21.07 25.72
C SER A 66 -18.61 21.64 24.33
N TYR A 67 -18.73 22.96 24.15
CA TYR A 67 -18.36 23.64 22.91
C TYR A 67 -16.88 23.43 22.56
N TRP A 68 -15.97 23.71 23.49
CA TRP A 68 -14.53 23.53 23.27
C TRP A 68 -14.14 22.07 23.02
N ASN A 69 -14.77 21.12 23.73
CA ASN A 69 -14.54 19.69 23.49
C ASN A 69 -14.90 19.27 22.06
N ILE A 70 -16.00 19.80 21.51
CA ILE A 70 -16.41 19.49 20.13
C ILE A 70 -15.45 20.13 19.12
N VAL A 71 -14.99 21.36 19.35
CA VAL A 71 -14.00 22.02 18.50
C VAL A 71 -12.68 21.25 18.49
N ILE A 72 -12.21 20.80 19.66
CA ILE A 72 -10.99 19.99 19.80
C ILE A 72 -11.18 18.65 19.08
N LEU A 73 -12.32 17.98 19.25
CA LEU A 73 -12.62 16.72 18.58
C LEU A 73 -12.63 16.89 17.04
N ALA A 74 -13.30 17.92 16.54
CA ALA A 74 -13.32 18.22 15.10
C ALA A 74 -11.91 18.49 14.57
N THR A 75 -11.09 19.22 15.32
CA THR A 75 -9.68 19.48 14.97
C THR A 75 -8.88 18.18 14.90
N PHE A 76 -9.03 17.28 15.87
CA PHE A 76 -8.37 15.97 15.84
C PHE A 76 -8.82 15.10 14.66
N ILE A 77 -10.11 15.14 14.29
CA ILE A 77 -10.63 14.42 13.12
C ILE A 77 -9.99 14.96 11.84
N ILE A 78 -9.91 16.27 11.69
CA ILE A 78 -9.25 16.92 10.54
C ILE A 78 -7.75 16.55 10.50
N LEU A 79 -7.06 16.60 11.64
CA LEU A 79 -5.65 16.25 11.72
C LEU A 79 -5.41 14.77 11.38
N SER A 80 -6.29 13.88 11.86
CA SER A 80 -6.26 12.44 11.54
C SER A 80 -6.39 12.19 10.03
N PHE A 81 -7.23 12.96 9.34
CA PHE A 81 -7.34 12.89 7.88
C PHE A 81 -6.00 13.23 7.20
N PHE A 82 -5.36 14.34 7.57
CA PHE A 82 -4.06 14.72 7.01
C PHE A 82 -2.96 13.70 7.32
N LEU A 83 -2.97 13.14 8.53
CA LEU A 83 -2.04 12.07 8.92
C LEU A 83 -2.23 10.82 8.05
N ASN A 84 -3.49 10.43 7.82
CA ASN A 84 -3.83 9.30 6.95
C ASN A 84 -3.43 9.56 5.49
N LEU A 85 -3.63 10.78 4.99
CA LEU A 85 -3.16 11.18 3.66
C LEU A 85 -1.63 11.08 3.55
N PHE A 86 -0.90 11.58 4.55
CA PHE A 86 0.56 11.49 4.58
C PHE A 86 1.04 10.04 4.60
N ILE A 87 0.42 9.18 5.41
CA ILE A 87 0.71 7.73 5.46
C ILE A 87 0.43 7.08 4.10
N ALA A 88 -0.65 7.45 3.42
CA ALA A 88 -0.98 6.92 2.10
C ALA A 88 0.09 7.29 1.05
N VAL A 89 0.52 8.55 1.01
CA VAL A 89 1.60 9.02 0.12
C VAL A 89 2.91 8.32 0.45
N TYR A 90 3.26 8.20 1.73
CA TYR A 90 4.45 7.49 2.18
C TYR A 90 4.42 6.00 1.76
N ARG A 91 3.28 5.33 1.91
CA ARG A 91 3.08 3.94 1.46
C ARG A 91 3.24 3.78 -0.04
N TYR A 92 2.74 4.73 -0.82
CA TYR A 92 2.88 4.74 -2.28
C TYR A 92 4.35 4.87 -2.71
N ASN A 93 5.09 5.81 -2.11
CA ASN A 93 6.51 6.00 -2.44
C ASN A 93 7.37 4.79 -2.02
N THR A 94 7.07 4.20 -0.87
CA THR A 94 7.72 2.96 -0.41
C THR A 94 7.49 1.80 -1.39
N HIS A 95 6.30 1.70 -1.99
CA HIS A 95 6.02 0.71 -3.03
C HIS A 95 6.88 0.90 -4.28
N SER A 96 7.03 2.14 -4.75
CA SER A 96 7.90 2.46 -5.89
C SER A 96 9.35 2.07 -5.63
N THR A 97 9.85 2.37 -4.44
CA THR A 97 11.21 1.98 -4.03
C THR A 97 11.38 0.46 -3.96
N LEU A 98 10.39 -0.25 -3.41
CA LEU A 98 10.39 -1.70 -3.32
C LEU A 98 10.38 -2.36 -4.72
N TYR A 99 9.58 -1.82 -5.63
CA TYR A 99 9.52 -2.25 -7.03
C TYR A 99 10.89 -2.14 -7.68
N LYS A 100 11.53 -0.96 -7.60
CA LYS A 100 12.87 -0.72 -8.16
C LYS A 100 13.91 -1.68 -7.60
N LYS A 101 13.90 -1.93 -6.28
CA LYS A 101 14.83 -2.87 -5.65
C LYS A 101 14.65 -4.29 -6.19
N ILE A 102 13.42 -4.78 -6.27
CA ILE A 102 13.11 -6.12 -6.78
C ILE A 102 13.52 -6.25 -8.25
N TYR A 103 13.18 -5.25 -9.06
CA TYR A 103 13.56 -5.21 -10.47
C TYR A 103 15.09 -5.28 -10.65
N ASN A 104 15.83 -4.44 -9.93
CA ASN A 104 17.28 -4.40 -10.00
C ASN A 104 17.90 -5.73 -9.55
N THR A 105 17.37 -6.38 -8.51
CA THR A 105 17.85 -7.70 -8.08
C THR A 105 17.64 -8.77 -9.15
N ILE A 106 16.46 -8.82 -9.78
CA ILE A 106 16.17 -9.77 -10.87
C ILE A 106 17.11 -9.51 -12.06
N SER A 107 17.28 -8.25 -12.44
CA SER A 107 18.16 -7.85 -13.55
C SER A 107 19.63 -8.17 -13.26
N TYR A 108 20.11 -7.91 -12.04
CA TYR A 108 21.46 -8.26 -11.62
C TYR A 108 21.74 -9.77 -11.68
N LEU A 109 20.81 -10.59 -11.18
CA LEU A 109 20.93 -12.05 -11.25
C LEU A 109 20.99 -12.53 -12.69
N GLN A 110 20.21 -11.94 -13.58
CA GLN A 110 20.27 -12.23 -15.00
C GLN A 110 21.63 -11.92 -15.61
N ILE A 111 22.19 -10.74 -15.33
CA ILE A 111 23.51 -10.35 -15.86
C ILE A 111 24.57 -11.37 -15.43
N LYS A 112 24.55 -11.80 -14.17
CA LYS A 112 25.47 -12.83 -13.67
C LYS A 112 25.28 -14.18 -14.35
N TYR A 113 24.04 -14.60 -14.56
CA TYR A 113 23.75 -15.86 -15.24
C TYR A 113 24.23 -15.83 -16.70
N ASN A 114 23.89 -14.76 -17.43
CA ASN A 114 24.31 -14.58 -18.82
C ASN A 114 25.83 -14.50 -18.98
N ALA A 115 26.54 -13.97 -17.98
CA ALA A 115 28.00 -13.92 -17.95
C ALA A 115 28.66 -15.26 -17.56
N GLY A 116 27.87 -16.32 -17.32
CA GLY A 116 28.36 -17.62 -16.87
C GLY A 116 28.94 -17.62 -15.45
N GLN A 117 28.72 -16.55 -14.68
CA GLN A 117 29.25 -16.42 -13.32
C GLN A 117 28.47 -17.24 -12.28
N ILE A 118 27.26 -17.68 -12.62
CA ILE A 118 26.42 -18.54 -11.80
C ILE A 118 25.81 -19.63 -12.67
N SER A 119 25.72 -20.86 -12.15
CA SER A 119 25.04 -21.96 -12.83
C SER A 119 23.51 -21.82 -12.74
N SER A 120 22.79 -22.56 -13.57
CA SER A 120 21.32 -22.62 -13.52
C SER A 120 20.82 -23.08 -12.15
N GLU A 121 21.46 -24.08 -11.54
CA GLU A 121 21.09 -24.56 -10.21
C GLU A 121 21.30 -23.49 -9.13
N THR A 122 22.43 -22.79 -9.14
CA THR A 122 22.68 -21.69 -8.18
C THR A 122 21.68 -20.56 -8.37
N MET A 123 21.33 -20.25 -9.61
CA MET A 123 20.31 -19.24 -9.93
C MET A 123 18.94 -19.64 -9.36
N GLU A 124 18.50 -20.88 -9.57
CA GLU A 124 17.22 -21.36 -9.03
C GLU A 124 17.18 -21.36 -7.50
N GLN A 125 18.27 -21.76 -6.85
CA GLN A 125 18.39 -21.71 -5.39
C GLN A 125 18.25 -20.29 -4.84
N ILE A 126 18.92 -19.32 -5.48
CA ILE A 126 18.82 -17.91 -5.08
C ILE A 126 17.40 -17.39 -5.29
N LEU A 127 16.77 -17.69 -6.43
CA LEU A 127 15.40 -17.27 -6.72
C LEU A 127 14.38 -17.90 -5.77
N ASP A 128 14.56 -19.17 -5.39
CA ASP A 128 13.70 -19.85 -4.43
C ASP A 128 13.87 -19.29 -3.01
N ALA A 129 15.11 -19.00 -2.59
CA ALA A 129 15.39 -18.34 -1.33
C ALA A 129 14.76 -16.93 -1.29
N LEU A 130 14.90 -16.15 -2.36
CA LEU A 130 14.26 -14.84 -2.51
C LEU A 130 12.73 -14.95 -2.44
N TRP A 131 12.13 -15.94 -3.10
CA TRP A 131 10.68 -16.16 -3.07
C TRP A 131 10.18 -16.58 -1.69
N LYS A 132 10.92 -17.45 -0.98
CA LYS A 132 10.57 -17.90 0.37
C LYS A 132 10.67 -16.78 1.41
N GLN A 133 11.72 -15.96 1.33
CA GLN A 133 11.91 -14.81 2.23
C GLN A 133 11.01 -13.62 1.86
N ALA A 134 10.43 -13.60 0.64
CA ALA A 134 9.53 -12.55 0.22
C ALA A 134 8.19 -12.62 0.99
N THR A 135 7.88 -11.54 1.72
CA THR A 135 6.52 -11.29 2.24
C THR A 135 5.49 -11.32 1.11
N THR A 136 4.22 -11.60 1.44
CA THR A 136 3.10 -11.59 0.47
C THR A 136 3.07 -10.31 -0.36
N ARG A 137 3.35 -9.16 0.26
CA ARG A 137 3.44 -7.86 -0.41
C ARG A 137 4.57 -7.82 -1.45
N LYS A 138 5.77 -8.28 -1.10
CA LYS A 138 6.90 -8.39 -2.03
C LYS A 138 6.57 -9.33 -3.20
N LYS A 139 5.89 -10.45 -2.94
CA LYS A 139 5.44 -11.40 -3.98
C LYS A 139 4.45 -10.78 -4.97
N ILE A 140 3.53 -9.92 -4.50
CA ILE A 140 2.64 -9.15 -5.38
C ILE A 140 3.45 -8.21 -6.28
N VAL A 141 4.44 -7.51 -5.72
CA VAL A 141 5.33 -6.61 -6.49
C VAL A 141 6.17 -7.38 -7.50
N ILE A 142 6.74 -8.54 -7.14
CA ILE A 142 7.42 -9.44 -8.07
C ILE A 142 6.48 -9.79 -9.23
N GLY A 143 5.25 -10.21 -8.95
CA GLY A 143 4.26 -10.52 -9.99
C GLY A 143 3.97 -9.34 -10.92
N ALA A 144 3.93 -8.11 -10.40
CA ALA A 144 3.75 -6.90 -11.21
C ALA A 144 4.96 -6.63 -12.13
N VAL A 145 6.18 -6.76 -11.60
CA VAL A 145 7.43 -6.65 -12.37
C VAL A 145 7.43 -7.67 -13.51
N LEU A 146 7.19 -8.95 -13.21
CA LEU A 146 7.16 -10.01 -14.22
C LEU A 146 6.14 -9.74 -15.32
N LYS A 147 4.93 -9.29 -14.93
CA LYS A 147 3.89 -8.96 -15.90
C LYS A 147 4.37 -7.83 -16.82
N SER A 148 4.95 -6.76 -16.28
CA SER A 148 5.45 -5.64 -17.09
C SER A 148 6.53 -6.07 -18.09
N GLU A 149 7.49 -6.88 -17.65
CA GLU A 149 8.59 -7.38 -18.49
C GLU A 149 8.09 -8.34 -19.59
N LEU A 150 7.16 -9.24 -19.25
CA LEU A 150 6.55 -10.15 -20.23
C LEU A 150 5.71 -9.40 -21.27
N THR A 151 5.08 -8.29 -20.89
CA THR A 151 4.29 -7.47 -21.84
C THR A 151 5.19 -6.61 -22.73
N ASN A 152 6.33 -6.14 -22.19
CA ASN A 152 7.30 -5.32 -22.94
C ASN A 152 8.24 -6.15 -23.83
N SER A 153 8.57 -7.38 -23.45
CA SER A 153 9.42 -8.27 -24.25
C SER A 153 8.70 -8.91 -25.47
N GLY A 154 7.38 -8.67 -25.60
CA GLY A 154 6.55 -9.13 -26.71
C GLY A 154 6.29 -8.08 -27.80
N LYS A 155 6.92 -6.90 -27.68
CA LYS A 155 7.00 -5.87 -28.72
C LYS A 155 8.44 -5.78 -29.22
#